data_AF-M0LYZ4-F1
#
_entry.id   AF-M0LYZ4-F1
#
_cell.length_a   1.000
_cell.length_b   1.000
_cell.length_c   1.000
_cell.angle_alpha   90.00
_cell.angle_beta   90.00
_cell.angle_gamma   90.00
#
_symmetry.space_group_name_H-M   'P 1'
#
loop_
_entity.id
_entity.type
_entity.pdbx_description
1 polymer ?
#
loop_
_entity_poly.entity_id
_entity_poly.type
_entity_poly.pdbx_seq_one_letter_code
_entity_poly.pdbx_strand_id
1 'polypeptide(L)'
;MGGITLAPSASTTATAPREGFCSARPELEYEWISGRPETGSATDRTADGATTMTGVYERALGAAADDLHPKVRERYSVDPTDDTIGVGRGRMDITRGTHVLPALYPMTALNLLFPEAGHDVPFTVRTAGFEEGGHEALATIREFEFREKRRRFDSLTVWDADRERLFDFLGTGGRLVSELHPRVEAGVLVVESGAQWLRVGDQYLRFPEPLAASVEVRDRYDETGERYHVDATIENPLAGHILSYRGTFTQGSESASTVPDDLRPTRGIERLPSG
;
A
#
# COMPACT_ATOMS: atom_id res chain seq x y z
N MET A 1 43.16 9.16 -52.93
CA MET A 1 43.57 9.93 -51.74
C MET A 1 43.04 9.17 -50.53
N GLY A 2 43.80 8.23 -49.97
CA GLY A 2 44.73 8.42 -48.84
C GLY A 2 43.92 8.28 -47.53
N GLY A 3 44.06 7.31 -46.64
CA GLY A 3 45.13 6.36 -46.32
C GLY A 3 45.66 6.63 -44.89
N ILE A 4 45.74 5.57 -44.05
CA ILE A 4 46.60 5.40 -42.84
C ILE A 4 46.01 5.98 -41.52
N THR A 5 46.13 5.44 -40.29
CA THR A 5 46.46 4.15 -39.63
C THR A 5 46.32 4.38 -38.10
N LEU A 6 46.08 3.28 -37.38
CA LEU A 6 46.12 2.95 -35.93
C LEU A 6 46.82 3.84 -34.85
N ALA A 7 46.27 3.66 -33.63
CA ALA A 7 46.60 4.00 -32.21
C ALA A 7 48.06 3.71 -31.73
N PRO A 8 48.45 3.60 -30.40
CA PRO A 8 47.82 3.86 -29.07
C PRO A 8 48.80 4.49 -28.01
N SER A 9 48.47 4.39 -26.70
CA SER A 9 49.29 4.57 -25.46
C SER A 9 49.05 5.89 -24.68
N ALA A 10 48.98 5.92 -23.35
CA ALA A 10 49.66 5.08 -22.37
C ALA A 10 48.87 4.87 -21.06
N SER A 11 49.03 3.66 -20.51
CA SER A 11 48.87 3.30 -19.11
C SER A 11 49.89 4.04 -18.22
N THR A 12 49.60 4.21 -16.92
CA THR A 12 50.55 3.89 -15.82
C THR A 12 49.84 3.84 -14.47
N THR A 13 49.96 2.66 -13.88
CA THR A 13 49.74 2.18 -12.51
C THR A 13 50.64 2.89 -11.49
N ALA A 14 50.18 3.06 -10.24
CA ALA A 14 50.99 2.87 -9.01
C ALA A 14 50.15 3.24 -7.76
N THR A 15 49.81 2.31 -6.86
CA THR A 15 50.64 1.74 -5.77
C THR A 15 50.37 2.45 -4.43
N ALA A 16 49.66 1.75 -3.54
CA ALA A 16 49.75 1.93 -2.09
C ALA A 16 51.07 1.32 -1.57
N PRO A 17 51.62 1.84 -0.45
CA PRO A 17 51.84 0.97 0.71
C PRO A 17 51.64 1.73 2.06
N ARG A 18 50.98 1.11 3.04
CA ARG A 18 51.52 0.40 4.24
C ARG A 18 51.70 1.25 5.52
N GLU A 19 51.20 0.66 6.60
CA GLU A 19 51.78 0.56 7.96
C GLU A 19 51.52 1.66 9.00
N GLY A 20 51.03 1.22 10.17
CA GLY A 20 50.92 1.99 11.40
C GLY A 20 50.09 1.27 12.46
N PHE A 21 50.76 0.59 13.39
CA PHE A 21 50.26 -0.34 14.42
C PHE A 21 50.17 0.34 15.80
N CYS A 22 49.45 -0.29 16.76
CA CYS A 22 49.42 -0.07 18.23
C CYS A 22 48.74 1.23 18.75
N SER A 23 48.05 1.31 19.90
CA SER A 23 47.99 0.50 21.13
C SER A 23 46.83 0.98 22.04
N ALA A 24 46.23 0.04 22.78
CA ALA A 24 45.70 0.08 24.16
C ALA A 24 44.89 1.27 24.78
N ARG A 25 43.67 0.89 25.25
CA ARG A 25 42.94 1.14 26.53
C ARG A 25 43.62 1.93 27.68
N PRO A 26 42.89 2.57 28.64
CA PRO A 26 41.85 1.93 29.51
C PRO A 26 40.62 2.81 29.88
N GLU A 27 39.46 2.18 30.14
CA GLU A 27 38.77 1.99 31.45
C GLU A 27 38.45 3.27 32.24
N LEU A 28 37.16 3.49 32.46
CA LEU A 28 36.65 4.20 33.64
C LEU A 28 35.67 3.27 34.35
N GLU A 29 36.10 2.85 35.54
CA GLU A 29 35.32 2.23 36.59
C GLU A 29 34.14 3.11 37.01
N TYR A 30 33.01 2.49 37.37
CA TYR A 30 32.26 2.86 38.58
C TYR A 30 31.52 1.61 39.10
N GLU A 31 32.05 1.09 40.19
CA GLU A 31 31.51 0.09 41.12
C GLU A 31 31.15 0.93 42.37
N TRP A 32 29.99 0.93 43.03
CA TRP A 32 29.22 -0.07 43.78
C TRP A 32 27.92 0.66 44.20
N ILE A 33 26.77 0.00 44.43
CA ILE A 33 26.33 -0.41 45.77
C ILE A 33 25.21 -1.44 45.63
N SER A 34 25.42 -2.57 46.30
CA SER A 34 24.48 -3.66 46.55
C SER A 34 23.37 -3.25 47.53
N GLY A 35 22.13 -3.61 47.21
CA GLY A 35 21.01 -3.63 48.15
C GLY A 35 19.83 -4.46 47.63
N ARG A 36 19.60 -5.62 48.25
CA ARG A 36 18.37 -6.43 48.22
C ARG A 36 18.20 -7.03 49.61
N PRO A 37 17.03 -7.60 49.99
CA PRO A 37 15.66 -7.38 49.51
C PRO A 37 14.72 -7.03 50.69
N GLU A 38 13.47 -6.65 50.44
CA GLU A 38 12.34 -7.12 51.28
C GLU A 38 10.97 -6.88 50.63
N THR A 39 10.09 -7.82 50.98
CA THR A 39 8.77 -8.19 50.48
C THR A 39 7.66 -7.14 50.65
N GLY A 40 6.75 -7.04 49.68
CA GLY A 40 5.51 -6.28 49.85
C GLY A 40 4.55 -6.33 48.67
N SER A 41 3.63 -7.29 48.72
CA SER A 41 2.25 -7.26 48.19
C SER A 41 1.99 -7.07 46.69
N ALA A 42 1.36 -8.12 46.15
CA ALA A 42 0.60 -8.15 44.91
C ALA A 42 -0.28 -6.92 44.70
N THR A 43 -0.09 -6.25 43.57
CA THR A 43 -1.15 -5.95 42.61
C THR A 43 -0.51 -6.04 41.24
N ASP A 44 -0.48 -7.27 40.72
CA ASP A 44 -0.26 -7.52 39.30
C ASP A 44 -1.46 -6.94 38.54
N ARG A 45 -1.38 -5.65 38.25
CA ARG A 45 -2.12 -5.07 37.13
C ARG A 45 -1.21 -5.29 35.94
N THR A 46 -1.50 -6.38 35.25
CA THR A 46 -1.14 -6.63 33.86
C THR A 46 -1.07 -5.30 33.11
N ALA A 47 0.16 -4.84 32.90
CA ALA A 47 0.49 -3.98 31.79
C ALA A 47 0.43 -4.87 30.56
N ASP A 48 -0.78 -5.09 30.05
CA ASP A 48 -0.99 -5.78 28.78
C ASP A 48 -1.72 -4.82 27.84
N GLY A 49 -1.25 -4.78 26.60
CA GLY A 49 -1.69 -3.85 25.58
C GLY A 49 -0.76 -2.66 25.40
N ALA A 50 0.51 -2.90 25.05
CA ALA A 50 1.10 -2.05 24.03
C ALA A 50 0.24 -2.26 22.78
N THR A 51 -0.74 -1.40 22.56
CA THR A 51 -1.51 -1.33 21.32
C THR A 51 -0.47 -1.15 20.22
N THR A 52 -0.05 -2.27 19.61
CA THR A 52 0.80 -2.20 18.44
C THR A 52 -0.08 -1.53 17.40
N MET A 53 0.37 -0.37 16.93
CA MET A 53 -0.40 0.48 16.03
C MET A 53 -0.56 -0.29 14.72
N THR A 54 -1.80 -0.70 14.44
CA THR A 54 -2.12 -1.76 13.48
C THR A 54 -3.05 -1.17 12.45
N GLY A 55 -2.55 -0.99 11.22
CA GLY A 55 -3.33 -0.46 10.11
C GLY A 55 -4.51 -1.35 9.71
N VAL A 56 -5.48 -0.78 8.99
CA VAL A 56 -6.76 -1.41 8.62
C VAL A 56 -6.67 -2.83 8.03
N TYR A 57 -5.61 -3.16 7.28
CA TYR A 57 -5.42 -4.49 6.71
C TYR A 57 -4.96 -5.52 7.75
N GLU A 58 -4.09 -5.13 8.67
CA GLU A 58 -3.68 -6.01 9.76
C GLU A 58 -4.83 -6.27 10.73
N ARG A 59 -5.73 -5.28 10.96
CA ARG A 59 -6.98 -5.49 11.70
C ARG A 59 -7.83 -6.59 11.07
N ALA A 60 -8.01 -6.53 9.75
CA ALA A 60 -8.81 -7.49 9.00
C ALA A 60 -8.17 -8.89 8.92
N LEU A 61 -6.83 -8.99 8.87
CA LEU A 61 -6.10 -10.25 8.83
C LEU A 61 -5.98 -10.91 10.22
N GLY A 62 -5.98 -10.11 11.30
CA GLY A 62 -5.73 -10.58 12.65
C GLY A 62 -4.37 -11.29 12.75
N ALA A 63 -4.35 -12.46 13.38
CA ALA A 63 -3.11 -13.23 13.57
C ALA A 63 -2.43 -13.65 12.24
N ALA A 64 -3.16 -13.75 11.14
CA ALA A 64 -2.59 -14.09 9.84
C ALA A 64 -1.64 -13.00 9.31
N ALA A 65 -1.70 -11.77 9.84
CA ALA A 65 -0.78 -10.70 9.47
C ALA A 65 0.69 -11.04 9.78
N ASP A 66 0.94 -11.93 10.74
CA ASP A 66 2.30 -12.38 11.09
C ASP A 66 2.93 -13.26 9.99
N ASP A 67 2.11 -13.85 9.12
CA ASP A 67 2.57 -14.67 7.99
C ASP A 67 2.90 -13.83 6.74
N LEU A 68 2.62 -12.52 6.75
CA LEU A 68 2.99 -11.64 5.64
C LEU A 68 4.50 -11.48 5.54
N HIS A 69 4.98 -11.29 4.31
CA HIS A 69 6.36 -10.84 4.12
C HIS A 69 6.58 -9.52 4.88
N PRO A 70 7.66 -9.35 5.66
CA PRO A 70 7.84 -8.19 6.54
C PRO A 70 7.70 -6.83 5.83
N LYS A 71 8.26 -6.71 4.62
CA LYS A 71 8.12 -5.51 3.77
C LYS A 71 6.68 -5.25 3.31
N VAL A 72 5.91 -6.29 3.00
CA VAL A 72 4.50 -6.14 2.65
C VAL A 72 3.70 -5.72 3.87
N ARG A 73 3.96 -6.33 5.03
CA ARG A 73 3.34 -5.92 6.30
C ARG A 73 3.60 -4.45 6.59
N GLU A 74 4.87 -4.03 6.62
CA GLU A 74 5.30 -2.64 6.87
C GLU A 74 4.58 -1.62 5.96
N ARG A 75 4.37 -1.96 4.68
CA ARG A 75 3.64 -1.12 3.73
C ARG A 75 2.18 -0.87 4.13
N TYR A 76 1.56 -1.84 4.78
CA TYR A 76 0.14 -1.81 5.17
C TYR A 76 -0.08 -1.52 6.66
N SER A 77 0.98 -1.41 7.46
CA SER A 77 0.95 -1.01 8.87
C SER A 77 0.70 0.49 9.10
N VAL A 78 0.18 1.22 8.09
CA VAL A 78 -0.01 2.67 8.18
C VAL A 78 -1.21 2.99 9.07
N ASP A 79 -0.94 3.73 10.16
CA ASP A 79 -1.91 4.11 11.19
C ASP A 79 -2.39 5.57 10.99
N PRO A 80 -3.61 5.93 11.44
CA PRO A 80 -4.09 7.32 11.40
C PRO A 80 -3.22 8.38 12.06
N THR A 81 -2.36 7.98 13.00
CA THR A 81 -1.46 8.86 13.76
C THR A 81 -0.09 9.03 13.10
N ASP A 82 0.16 8.33 11.99
CA ASP A 82 1.42 8.43 11.27
C ASP A 82 1.56 9.81 10.60
N ASP A 83 2.61 10.55 10.98
CA ASP A 83 3.01 11.81 10.32
C ASP A 83 3.76 11.55 8.99
N THR A 84 3.37 10.50 8.25
CA THR A 84 4.03 10.10 7.00
C THR A 84 3.06 9.74 5.90
N ILE A 85 3.44 10.07 4.67
CA ILE A 85 2.78 9.63 3.46
C ILE A 85 3.67 8.59 2.81
N GLY A 86 3.17 7.38 2.63
CA GLY A 86 3.86 6.36 1.83
C GLY A 86 3.84 6.77 0.37
N VAL A 87 4.98 6.73 -0.31
CA VAL A 87 5.09 7.07 -1.73
C VAL A 87 5.81 5.95 -2.47
N GLY A 88 5.05 5.27 -3.33
CA GLY A 88 5.57 4.26 -4.23
C GLY A 88 5.74 4.79 -5.65
N ARG A 89 6.83 4.41 -6.33
CA ARG A 89 7.09 4.78 -7.74
C ARG A 89 7.56 3.57 -8.53
N GLY A 90 7.01 3.39 -9.72
CA GLY A 90 7.20 2.15 -10.49
C GLY A 90 6.70 2.19 -11.93
N ARG A 91 6.51 1.00 -12.48
CA ARG A 91 6.06 0.75 -13.86
C ARG A 91 5.02 -0.36 -13.88
N MET A 92 3.98 -0.16 -14.68
CA MET A 92 2.85 -1.08 -14.80
C MET A 92 2.57 -1.44 -16.26
N ASP A 93 2.28 -2.71 -16.49
CA ASP A 93 1.62 -3.21 -17.68
C ASP A 93 0.11 -3.27 -17.42
N ILE A 94 -0.67 -2.59 -18.26
CA ILE A 94 -2.11 -2.40 -18.08
C ILE A 94 -2.83 -3.01 -19.29
N THR A 95 -3.79 -3.89 -19.01
CA THR A 95 -4.66 -4.49 -20.02
C THR A 95 -6.11 -4.24 -19.67
N ARG A 96 -6.99 -4.27 -20.67
CA ARG A 96 -8.44 -4.14 -20.47
C ARG A 96 -9.24 -4.74 -21.62
N GLY A 97 -10.48 -5.11 -21.35
CA GLY A 97 -11.43 -5.52 -22.39
C GLY A 97 -11.76 -4.37 -23.35
N THR A 98 -11.94 -4.63 -24.63
CA THR A 98 -12.36 -3.60 -25.61
C THR A 98 -13.85 -3.32 -25.58
N HIS A 99 -14.65 -4.31 -25.23
CA HIS A 99 -16.10 -4.21 -25.06
C HIS A 99 -16.50 -3.39 -23.82
N VAL A 100 -15.65 -3.29 -22.79
CA VAL A 100 -15.94 -2.51 -21.57
C VAL A 100 -15.62 -1.02 -21.69
N LEU A 101 -14.98 -0.60 -22.79
CA LEU A 101 -14.58 0.80 -23.03
C LEU A 101 -15.68 1.83 -22.75
N PRO A 102 -16.91 1.66 -23.29
CA PRO A 102 -17.96 2.66 -23.08
C PRO A 102 -18.29 2.87 -21.60
N ALA A 103 -18.17 1.83 -20.77
CA ALA A 103 -18.38 1.93 -19.33
C ALA A 103 -17.21 2.59 -18.61
N LEU A 104 -15.96 2.39 -19.08
CA LEU A 104 -14.76 2.94 -18.46
C LEU A 104 -14.59 4.45 -18.68
N TYR A 105 -15.04 4.99 -19.82
CA TYR A 105 -14.91 6.43 -20.09
C TYR A 105 -15.52 7.34 -19.01
N PRO A 106 -16.80 7.20 -18.62
CA PRO A 106 -17.38 8.06 -17.58
C PRO A 106 -16.74 7.86 -16.20
N MET A 107 -16.18 6.68 -15.92
CA MET A 107 -15.51 6.38 -14.64
C MET A 107 -14.24 7.21 -14.42
N THR A 108 -13.62 7.72 -15.49
CA THR A 108 -12.44 8.59 -15.38
C THR A 108 -12.73 9.91 -14.66
N ALA A 109 -13.94 10.45 -14.80
CA ALA A 109 -14.36 11.67 -14.11
C ALA A 109 -14.51 11.47 -12.59
N LEU A 110 -14.58 10.21 -12.15
CA LEU A 110 -14.72 9.81 -10.76
C LEU A 110 -13.43 9.21 -10.20
N ASN A 111 -12.28 9.29 -10.89
CA ASN A 111 -11.04 8.61 -10.49
C ASN A 111 -11.26 7.13 -10.10
N LEU A 112 -12.19 6.43 -10.76
CA LEU A 112 -12.57 5.06 -10.42
C LEU A 112 -11.81 4.05 -11.28
N LEU A 113 -12.05 4.06 -12.59
CA LEU A 113 -11.34 3.24 -13.57
C LEU A 113 -11.12 4.08 -14.84
N PHE A 114 -10.33 3.57 -15.78
CA PHE A 114 -9.96 4.30 -16.97
C PHE A 114 -9.82 3.41 -18.23
N PRO A 115 -10.05 3.96 -19.43
CA PRO A 115 -10.06 3.23 -20.69
C PRO A 115 -8.67 3.02 -21.33
N GLU A 116 -7.60 3.58 -20.76
CA GLU A 116 -6.26 3.43 -21.30
C GLU A 116 -5.62 2.07 -20.93
N ALA A 117 -4.83 1.53 -21.86
CA ALA A 117 -4.01 0.33 -21.69
C ALA A 117 -2.61 0.63 -22.24
N GLY A 118 -1.60 -0.11 -21.80
CA GLY A 118 -0.22 0.14 -22.23
C GLY A 118 0.79 -0.70 -21.48
N HIS A 119 2.02 -0.68 -21.99
CA HIS A 119 3.18 -1.34 -21.38
C HIS A 119 4.13 -0.31 -20.80
N ASP A 120 4.84 -0.70 -19.73
CA ASP A 120 5.83 0.14 -19.05
C ASP A 120 5.28 1.53 -18.66
N VAL A 121 4.03 1.59 -18.21
CA VAL A 121 3.34 2.84 -17.85
C VAL A 121 3.90 3.35 -16.51
N PRO A 122 4.48 4.57 -16.45
CA PRO A 122 4.90 5.17 -15.18
C PRO A 122 3.74 5.22 -14.18
N PHE A 123 4.05 4.80 -12.96
CA PHE A 123 3.09 4.60 -11.89
C PHE A 123 3.59 5.25 -10.60
N THR A 124 2.69 5.94 -9.92
CA THR A 124 2.91 6.42 -8.55
C THR A 124 1.75 5.97 -7.68
N VAL A 125 2.02 5.57 -6.44
CA VAL A 125 1.00 5.33 -5.43
C VAL A 125 1.32 6.15 -4.19
N ARG A 126 0.33 6.85 -3.64
CA ARG A 126 0.44 7.52 -2.35
C ARG A 126 -0.53 6.90 -1.36
N THR A 127 -0.06 6.62 -0.15
CA THR A 127 -0.86 6.05 0.93
C THR A 127 -0.78 6.91 2.18
N ALA A 128 -1.91 7.14 2.83
CA ALA A 128 -1.98 7.91 4.07
C ALA A 128 -3.09 7.37 4.96
N GLY A 129 -2.75 7.10 6.22
CA GLY A 129 -3.69 6.75 7.27
C GLY A 129 -4.33 8.00 7.87
N PHE A 130 -5.62 7.95 8.19
CA PHE A 130 -6.31 8.98 8.98
C PHE A 130 -7.64 8.44 9.52
N GLU A 131 -8.27 9.20 10.41
CA GLU A 131 -9.66 8.95 10.80
C GLU A 131 -10.63 9.71 9.90
N GLU A 132 -11.70 9.04 9.48
CA GLU A 132 -12.78 9.64 8.70
C GLU A 132 -14.13 9.12 9.20
N GLY A 133 -15.04 10.03 9.56
CA GLY A 133 -16.36 9.65 10.06
C GLY A 133 -16.36 8.82 11.35
N GLY A 134 -15.26 8.83 12.12
CA GLY A 134 -15.08 7.99 13.31
C GLY A 134 -14.52 6.59 13.02
N HIS A 135 -14.09 6.34 11.78
CA HIS A 135 -13.49 5.07 11.36
C HIS A 135 -12.01 5.23 11.01
N GLU A 136 -11.22 4.22 11.33
CA GLU A 136 -9.85 4.09 10.85
C GLU A 136 -9.86 3.90 9.33
N ALA A 137 -9.08 4.71 8.62
CA ALA A 137 -9.07 4.70 7.16
C ALA A 137 -7.65 4.81 6.58
N LEU A 138 -7.47 4.16 5.43
CA LEU A 138 -6.26 4.22 4.62
C LEU A 138 -6.63 4.68 3.20
N ALA A 139 -6.22 5.89 2.83
CA ALA A 139 -6.34 6.34 1.46
C ALA A 139 -5.23 5.76 0.60
N THR A 140 -5.58 5.31 -0.60
CA THR A 140 -4.64 4.84 -1.62
C THR A 140 -4.90 5.54 -2.95
N ILE A 141 -4.00 6.44 -3.33
CA ILE A 141 -4.10 7.25 -4.53
C ILE A 141 -3.11 6.75 -5.56
N ARG A 142 -3.59 6.11 -6.62
CA ARG A 142 -2.76 5.58 -7.72
C ARG A 142 -2.83 6.50 -8.91
N GLU A 143 -1.68 6.85 -9.47
CA GLU A 143 -1.55 7.66 -10.67
C GLU A 143 -0.80 6.88 -11.74
N PHE A 144 -1.34 6.91 -12.96
CA PHE A 144 -0.80 6.25 -14.15
C PHE A 144 -0.56 7.30 -15.23
N GLU A 145 0.67 7.38 -15.73
CA GLU A 145 1.07 8.38 -16.72
C GLU A 145 1.11 7.77 -18.12
N PHE A 146 0.12 8.10 -18.95
CA PHE A 146 0.14 7.82 -20.36
C PHE A 146 0.70 9.04 -21.12
N ARG A 147 1.16 8.84 -22.35
CA ARG A 147 1.87 9.86 -23.16
C ARG A 147 1.24 11.27 -23.10
N GLU A 148 -0.08 11.35 -23.22
CA GLU A 148 -0.81 12.63 -23.26
C GLU A 148 -1.80 12.80 -22.10
N LYS A 149 -1.90 11.81 -21.20
CA LYS A 149 -2.96 11.74 -20.19
C LYS A 149 -2.45 11.16 -18.89
N ARG A 150 -2.84 11.77 -17.78
CA ARG A 150 -2.72 11.17 -16.46
C ARG A 150 -4.06 10.57 -16.05
N ARG A 151 -4.04 9.34 -15.54
CA ARG A 151 -5.19 8.68 -14.94
C ARG A 151 -4.95 8.46 -13.46
N ARG A 152 -6.00 8.59 -12.69
CA ARG A 152 -5.98 8.47 -11.25
C ARG A 152 -7.03 7.44 -10.83
N PHE A 153 -6.65 6.57 -9.91
CA PHE A 153 -7.52 5.57 -9.30
C PHE A 153 -7.43 5.69 -7.77
N ASP A 154 -8.49 6.25 -7.21
CA ASP A 154 -8.60 6.56 -5.79
C ASP A 154 -9.36 5.47 -5.06
N SER A 155 -8.88 5.12 -3.88
CA SER A 155 -9.71 4.40 -2.92
C SER A 155 -9.45 4.85 -1.49
N LEU A 156 -10.47 4.68 -0.65
CA LEU A 156 -10.39 4.84 0.80
C LEU A 156 -10.83 3.52 1.43
N THR A 157 -9.86 2.79 1.98
CA THR A 157 -10.13 1.56 2.72
C THR A 157 -10.47 1.92 4.16
N VAL A 158 -11.54 1.35 4.71
CA VAL A 158 -12.12 1.72 6.01
C VAL A 158 -12.40 0.45 6.83
N TRP A 159 -12.01 0.47 8.10
CA TRP A 159 -12.28 -0.61 9.04
C TRP A 159 -13.58 -0.38 9.83
N ASP A 160 -14.49 -1.36 9.75
CA ASP A 160 -15.69 -1.45 10.59
C ASP A 160 -15.38 -2.30 11.83
N ALA A 161 -14.98 -1.63 12.92
CA ALA A 161 -14.62 -2.32 14.16
C ALA A 161 -15.80 -3.07 14.81
N ASP A 162 -17.03 -2.61 14.61
CA ASP A 162 -18.22 -3.23 15.23
C ASP A 162 -18.57 -4.58 14.57
N ARG A 163 -18.28 -4.71 13.28
CA ARG A 163 -18.62 -5.90 12.48
C ARG A 163 -17.41 -6.70 12.03
N GLU A 164 -16.21 -6.22 12.31
CA GLU A 164 -14.93 -6.78 11.87
C GLU A 164 -14.86 -6.92 10.34
N ARG A 165 -15.27 -5.87 9.61
CA ARG A 165 -15.32 -5.85 8.14
C ARG A 165 -14.47 -4.75 7.55
N LEU A 166 -13.86 -5.04 6.41
CA LEU A 166 -13.06 -4.09 5.65
C LEU A 166 -13.83 -3.64 4.40
N PHE A 167 -13.94 -2.34 4.20
CA PHE A 167 -14.62 -1.77 3.04
C PHE A 167 -13.68 -0.87 2.23
N ASP A 168 -13.77 -0.90 0.92
CA ASP A 168 -13.06 0.00 0.01
C ASP A 168 -14.05 0.91 -0.70
N PHE A 169 -13.93 2.21 -0.45
CA PHE A 169 -14.70 3.25 -1.11
C PHE A 169 -13.93 3.70 -2.35
N LEU A 170 -14.44 3.33 -3.52
CA LEU A 170 -13.75 3.47 -4.79
C LEU A 170 -14.14 4.77 -5.50
N GLY A 171 -13.11 5.46 -6.00
CA GLY A 171 -13.21 6.71 -6.73
C GLY A 171 -13.53 7.93 -5.86
N THR A 172 -13.51 9.11 -6.49
CA THR A 172 -13.89 10.39 -5.90
C THR A 172 -15.32 10.32 -5.35
N GLY A 173 -15.45 10.59 -4.05
CA GLY A 173 -16.71 10.54 -3.32
C GLY A 173 -17.16 9.14 -2.92
N GLY A 174 -16.39 8.08 -3.25
CA GLY A 174 -16.63 6.73 -2.73
C GLY A 174 -18.00 6.16 -3.08
N ARG A 175 -18.47 6.40 -4.32
CA ARG A 175 -19.82 6.02 -4.73
C ARG A 175 -19.98 4.51 -4.91
N LEU A 176 -18.93 3.83 -5.33
CA LEU A 176 -18.90 2.38 -5.38
C LEU A 176 -18.14 1.89 -4.15
N VAL A 177 -18.78 1.05 -3.35
CA VAL A 177 -18.19 0.48 -2.14
C VAL A 177 -18.08 -1.02 -2.33
N SER A 178 -16.92 -1.58 -2.03
CA SER A 178 -16.69 -3.02 -2.04
C SER A 178 -16.30 -3.49 -0.65
N GLU A 179 -16.87 -4.58 -0.19
CA GLU A 179 -16.25 -5.33 0.91
C GLU A 179 -14.93 -5.94 0.41
N LEU A 180 -13.95 -6.03 1.30
CA LEU A 180 -12.66 -6.64 1.04
C LEU A 180 -12.44 -7.84 1.97
N HIS A 181 -11.91 -8.91 1.40
CA HIS A 181 -11.53 -10.12 2.10
C HIS A 181 -10.02 -10.33 1.92
N PRO A 182 -9.19 -9.72 2.79
CA PRO A 182 -7.75 -9.93 2.76
C PRO A 182 -7.40 -11.31 3.33
N ARG A 183 -6.37 -11.92 2.76
CA ARG A 183 -5.80 -13.21 3.20
C ARG A 183 -4.32 -13.27 2.82
N VAL A 184 -3.60 -14.21 3.42
CA VAL A 184 -2.17 -14.41 3.17
C VAL A 184 -1.93 -15.72 2.41
N GLU A 185 -1.18 -15.65 1.32
CA GLU A 185 -0.70 -16.81 0.56
C GLU A 185 0.83 -16.82 0.55
N ALA A 186 1.48 -17.64 1.38
CA ALA A 186 2.94 -17.78 1.39
C ALA A 186 3.70 -16.43 1.43
N GLY A 187 3.29 -15.53 2.34
CA GLY A 187 3.88 -14.19 2.49
C GLY A 187 3.32 -13.11 1.54
N VAL A 188 2.45 -13.48 0.59
CA VAL A 188 1.76 -12.56 -0.33
C VAL A 188 0.45 -12.11 0.30
N LEU A 189 0.19 -10.80 0.26
CA LEU A 189 -1.13 -10.27 0.57
C LEU A 189 -2.04 -10.49 -0.64
N VAL A 190 -3.14 -11.20 -0.45
CA VAL A 190 -4.20 -11.36 -1.45
C VAL A 190 -5.46 -10.71 -0.94
N VAL A 191 -6.06 -9.84 -1.75
CA VAL A 191 -7.29 -9.12 -1.40
C VAL A 191 -8.33 -9.41 -2.47
N GLU A 192 -9.44 -10.01 -2.05
CA GLU A 192 -10.58 -10.30 -2.92
C GLU A 192 -11.76 -9.40 -2.57
N SER A 193 -12.50 -8.95 -3.58
CA SER A 193 -13.73 -8.20 -3.36
C SER A 193 -14.88 -9.13 -2.93
N GLY A 194 -15.65 -8.71 -1.93
CA GLY A 194 -16.91 -9.32 -1.53
C GLY A 194 -18.12 -8.62 -2.16
N ALA A 195 -19.17 -8.45 -1.35
CA ALA A 195 -20.36 -7.73 -1.77
C ALA A 195 -20.05 -6.26 -2.12
N GLN A 196 -20.85 -5.68 -3.02
CA GLN A 196 -20.69 -4.30 -3.48
C GLN A 196 -21.96 -3.49 -3.27
N TRP A 197 -21.80 -2.18 -3.08
CA TRP A 197 -22.90 -1.23 -2.90
C TRP A 197 -22.68 0.04 -3.72
N LEU A 198 -23.78 0.62 -4.18
CA LEU A 198 -23.82 1.99 -4.67
C LEU A 198 -24.24 2.91 -3.52
N ARG A 199 -23.37 3.85 -3.16
CA ARG A 199 -23.60 4.88 -2.16
C ARG A 199 -24.31 6.08 -2.79
N VAL A 200 -25.46 6.45 -2.24
CA VAL A 200 -26.25 7.63 -2.62
C VAL A 200 -26.57 8.43 -1.35
N GLY A 201 -25.77 9.47 -1.09
CA GLY A 201 -25.80 10.18 0.20
C GLY A 201 -25.36 9.25 1.34
N ASP A 202 -26.23 9.07 2.33
CA ASP A 202 -26.02 8.18 3.49
C ASP A 202 -26.60 6.77 3.29
N GLN A 203 -27.18 6.50 2.12
CA GLN A 203 -27.79 5.21 1.80
C GLN A 203 -26.87 4.35 0.95
N TYR A 204 -26.92 3.04 1.19
CA TYR A 204 -26.16 2.02 0.48
C TYR A 204 -27.12 1.06 -0.21
N LEU A 205 -27.12 1.10 -1.54
CA LEU A 205 -27.94 0.21 -2.36
C LEU A 205 -27.08 -0.98 -2.77
N ARG A 206 -27.43 -2.18 -2.32
CA ARG A 206 -26.66 -3.39 -2.65
C ARG A 206 -26.67 -3.62 -4.16
N PHE A 207 -25.48 -3.80 -4.71
CA PHE A 207 -25.28 -4.04 -6.13
C PHE A 207 -25.63 -5.50 -6.45
N PRO A 208 -26.41 -5.78 -7.50
CA PRO A 208 -26.73 -7.17 -7.86
C PRO A 208 -25.47 -7.95 -8.25
N GLU A 209 -25.31 -9.17 -7.75
CA GLU A 209 -24.11 -10.00 -7.95
C GLU A 209 -23.68 -10.18 -9.42
N PRO A 210 -24.57 -10.38 -10.41
CA PRO A 210 -24.15 -10.51 -11.80
C PRO A 210 -23.52 -9.23 -12.39
N LEU A 211 -23.86 -8.08 -11.80
CA LEU A 211 -23.34 -6.78 -12.20
C LEU A 211 -22.10 -6.37 -11.39
N ALA A 212 -21.90 -6.99 -10.22
CA ALA A 212 -20.74 -6.74 -9.38
C ALA A 212 -19.44 -7.11 -10.12
N ALA A 213 -18.39 -6.33 -9.90
CA ALA A 213 -17.06 -6.66 -10.40
C ALA A 213 -16.30 -7.45 -9.34
N SER A 214 -15.70 -8.56 -9.76
CA SER A 214 -14.70 -9.29 -8.98
C SER A 214 -13.36 -8.56 -9.09
N VAL A 215 -12.74 -8.26 -7.96
CA VAL A 215 -11.41 -7.69 -7.85
C VAL A 215 -10.55 -8.67 -7.07
N GLU A 216 -9.38 -8.98 -7.61
CA GLU A 216 -8.34 -9.70 -6.90
C GLU A 216 -7.04 -8.89 -7.02
N VAL A 217 -6.42 -8.58 -5.90
CA VAL A 217 -5.12 -7.91 -5.84
C VAL A 217 -4.14 -8.80 -5.09
N ARG A 218 -2.96 -9.02 -5.68
CA ARG A 218 -1.83 -9.70 -5.05
C ARG A 218 -0.66 -8.76 -4.90
N ASP A 219 -0.25 -8.54 -3.66
CA ASP A 219 0.89 -7.71 -3.30
C ASP A 219 1.97 -8.58 -2.66
N ARG A 220 3.15 -8.59 -3.28
CA ARG A 220 4.33 -9.32 -2.79
C ARG A 220 5.58 -8.47 -2.84
N TYR A 221 6.58 -8.88 -2.09
CA TYR A 221 7.91 -8.29 -2.17
C TYR A 221 8.90 -9.31 -2.75
N ASP A 222 9.80 -8.85 -3.61
CA ASP A 222 10.94 -9.61 -4.11
C ASP A 222 12.22 -9.08 -3.47
N GLU A 223 12.86 -9.88 -2.63
CA GLU A 223 14.14 -9.53 -1.98
C GLU A 223 15.30 -9.44 -2.97
N THR A 224 15.27 -10.19 -4.08
CA THR A 224 16.37 -10.18 -5.05
C THR A 224 16.41 -8.87 -5.83
N GLY A 225 15.23 -8.37 -6.21
CA GLY A 225 15.07 -7.11 -6.92
C GLY A 225 14.85 -5.89 -6.02
N GLU A 226 14.71 -6.09 -4.71
CA GLU A 226 14.32 -5.09 -3.70
C GLU A 226 13.07 -4.29 -4.09
N ARG A 227 12.09 -4.97 -4.68
CA ARG A 227 10.90 -4.34 -5.29
C ARG A 227 9.61 -5.00 -4.84
N TYR A 228 8.59 -4.16 -4.72
CA TYR A 228 7.22 -4.63 -4.60
C TYR A 228 6.71 -5.03 -5.98
N HIS A 229 5.92 -6.09 -6.01
CA HIS A 229 5.15 -6.51 -7.17
C HIS A 229 3.67 -6.46 -6.81
N VAL A 230 2.89 -5.86 -7.69
CA VAL A 230 1.43 -5.85 -7.61
C VAL A 230 0.87 -6.51 -8.86
N ASP A 231 -0.14 -7.34 -8.67
CA ASP A 231 -1.00 -7.86 -9.71
C ASP A 231 -2.45 -7.60 -9.30
N ALA A 232 -3.14 -6.74 -10.04
CA ALA A 232 -4.54 -6.46 -9.82
C ALA A 232 -5.33 -6.88 -11.05
N THR A 233 -6.40 -7.64 -10.83
CA THR A 233 -7.29 -8.11 -11.88
C THR A 233 -8.74 -7.80 -11.52
N ILE A 234 -9.45 -7.18 -12.45
CA ILE A 234 -10.85 -6.78 -12.33
C ILE A 234 -11.64 -7.47 -13.43
N GLU A 235 -12.59 -8.29 -13.03
CA GLU A 235 -13.47 -9.06 -13.90
C GLU A 235 -14.93 -8.81 -13.55
N ASN A 236 -15.84 -9.06 -14.48
CA ASN A 236 -17.26 -9.13 -14.18
C ASN A 236 -17.83 -10.44 -14.74
N PRO A 237 -18.76 -11.13 -14.03
CA PRO A 237 -19.28 -12.41 -14.48
C PRO A 237 -19.93 -12.39 -15.87
N LEU A 238 -20.52 -11.27 -16.29
CA LEU A 238 -21.22 -11.13 -17.57
C LEU A 238 -20.34 -10.53 -18.66
N ALA A 239 -19.51 -9.55 -18.31
CA ALA A 239 -18.63 -8.85 -19.24
C ALA A 239 -17.26 -9.54 -19.38
N GLY A 240 -16.87 -10.44 -18.49
CA GLY A 240 -15.51 -10.98 -18.45
C GLY A 240 -14.48 -9.92 -18.03
N HIS A 241 -13.31 -9.94 -18.67
CA HIS A 241 -12.17 -9.07 -18.32
C HIS A 241 -12.50 -7.58 -18.46
N ILE A 242 -12.40 -6.83 -17.34
CA ILE A 242 -12.57 -5.37 -17.33
C ILE A 242 -11.21 -4.71 -17.46
N LEU A 243 -10.34 -4.86 -16.47
CA LEU A 243 -9.04 -4.18 -16.39
C LEU A 243 -8.10 -4.97 -15.48
N SER A 244 -6.84 -5.12 -15.89
CA SER A 244 -5.77 -5.60 -15.01
C SER A 244 -4.57 -4.68 -15.12
N TYR A 245 -3.83 -4.55 -14.02
CA TYR A 245 -2.49 -3.99 -14.05
C TYR A 245 -1.54 -4.85 -13.25
N ARG A 246 -0.35 -5.08 -13.81
CA ARG A 246 0.73 -5.81 -13.15
C ARG A 246 2.01 -5.01 -13.29
N GLY A 247 2.81 -4.96 -12.24
CA GLY A 247 4.10 -4.31 -12.36
C GLY A 247 4.92 -4.33 -11.09
N THR A 248 5.93 -3.44 -11.06
CA THR A 248 6.83 -3.31 -9.92
C THR A 248 6.98 -1.87 -9.50
N PHE A 249 7.21 -1.66 -8.21
CA PHE A 249 7.48 -0.35 -7.66
C PHE A 249 8.42 -0.44 -6.45
N THR A 250 9.04 0.68 -6.15
CA THR A 250 9.78 0.91 -4.90
C THR A 250 8.90 1.74 -3.98
N GLN A 251 9.15 1.69 -2.67
CA GLN A 251 8.41 2.47 -1.68
C GLN A 251 9.38 3.30 -0.83
N GLY A 252 9.01 4.55 -0.61
CA GLY A 252 9.57 5.39 0.43
C GLY A 252 8.45 6.07 1.22
N SER A 253 8.81 7.02 2.06
CA SER A 253 7.89 7.85 2.81
C SER A 253 8.31 9.31 2.75
N GLU A 254 7.33 10.20 2.85
CA GLU A 254 7.51 11.64 2.93
C GLU A 254 6.87 12.11 4.24
N SER A 255 7.55 12.96 5.03
CA SER A 255 6.99 13.48 6.27
C SER A 255 5.87 14.47 5.98
N ALA A 256 4.73 14.29 6.65
CA ALA A 256 3.59 15.19 6.54
C ALA A 256 2.87 15.27 7.89
N SER A 257 2.85 16.47 8.47
CA SER A 257 2.16 16.74 9.74
C SER A 257 0.63 16.73 9.61
N THR A 258 0.10 16.69 8.40
CA THR A 258 -1.32 16.56 8.12
C THR A 258 -1.51 15.91 6.76
N VAL A 259 -2.45 14.98 6.65
CA VAL A 259 -2.84 14.37 5.37
C VAL A 259 -3.45 15.43 4.43
N PRO A 260 -2.82 15.71 3.27
CA PRO A 260 -3.32 16.66 2.28
C PRO A 260 -4.74 16.36 1.80
N ASP A 261 -5.49 17.40 1.44
CA ASP A 261 -6.87 17.27 0.97
C ASP A 261 -6.99 16.40 -0.30
N ASP A 262 -5.97 16.39 -1.17
CA ASP A 262 -5.97 15.58 -2.38
C ASP A 262 -5.73 14.08 -2.10
N LEU A 263 -5.35 13.70 -0.89
CA LEU A 263 -5.32 12.32 -0.41
C LEU A 263 -6.59 11.90 0.34
N ARG A 264 -7.63 12.76 0.39
CA ARG A 264 -8.93 12.46 1.01
C ARG A 264 -10.02 12.32 -0.06
N PRO A 265 -10.08 11.19 -0.80
CA PRO A 265 -10.95 11.05 -1.96
C PRO A 265 -12.44 10.94 -1.58
N THR A 266 -12.73 10.51 -0.35
CA THR A 266 -14.08 10.30 0.16
C THR A 266 -14.21 10.96 1.52
N ARG A 267 -15.35 11.59 1.78
CA ARG A 267 -15.69 12.20 3.07
C ARG A 267 -17.07 11.79 3.54
N GLY A 268 -17.35 12.06 4.81
CA GLY A 268 -18.68 11.92 5.42
C GLY A 268 -19.15 10.48 5.40
N ILE A 269 -18.35 9.59 5.98
CA ILE A 269 -18.63 8.15 6.08
C ILE A 269 -19.03 7.80 7.52
N GLU A 270 -19.98 8.53 8.09
CA GLU A 270 -20.48 8.28 9.45
C GLU A 270 -21.27 6.97 9.56
N ARG A 271 -21.69 6.41 8.42
CA ARG A 271 -22.39 5.12 8.33
C ARG A 271 -21.73 4.25 7.28
N LEU A 272 -21.58 2.98 7.60
CA LEU A 272 -21.09 1.94 6.70
C LEU A 272 -22.25 1.05 6.19
N PRO A 273 -22.06 0.30 5.09
CA PRO A 273 -23.09 -0.61 4.57
C PRO A 273 -23.55 -1.64 5.62
N SER A 274 -24.86 -1.83 5.75
CA SER A 274 -25.45 -2.68 6.80
C SER A 274 -25.39 -4.21 6.55
N GLY A 275 -24.80 -4.66 5.43
CA GLY A 275 -24.86 -6.06 4.96
C GLY A 275 -26.05 -6.34 4.07
#